data_AF-A0AAQ4PBN0-F1
#
_entry.id   AF-A0AAQ4PBN0-F1
#
_cell.length_a   1.000
_cell.length_b   1.000
_cell.length_c   1.000
_cell.angle_alpha   90.00
_cell.angle_beta   90.00
_cell.angle_gamma   90.00
#
_symmetry.space_group_name_H-M   'P 1'
#
loop_
_entity.id
_entity.type
_entity.pdbx_description
1 polymer ?
#
loop_
_entity_poly.entity_id
_entity_poly.type
_entity_poly.pdbx_seq_one_letter_code
_entity_poly.pdbx_strand_id
1 'polypeptide(L)'
;MDVSLEAQTKPLSTLSAFSYIPPRRNDPKHMSYFNTKQTVPEVSTYDRVFQQAEGYDMRLHRDDRRHFKGRGLDINEEEKSRAVPVRSSAEHGRHPVPELWQTGRQYARVGCINAEFFRKNGIF
;
A
#
# COMPACT_ATOMS: atom_id res chain seq x y z
N MET A 1 -29.50 -20.79 -18.07
CA MET A 1 -28.09 -20.86 -18.51
C MET A 1 -27.76 -22.34 -18.62
N ASP A 2 -27.36 -22.81 -19.80
CA ASP A 2 -27.08 -24.23 -20.03
C ASP A 2 -25.76 -24.62 -19.36
N VAL A 3 -25.88 -25.27 -18.20
CA VAL A 3 -24.77 -25.73 -17.34
C VAL A 3 -23.79 -26.64 -18.11
N SER A 4 -24.28 -27.31 -19.16
CA SER A 4 -23.51 -28.20 -20.04
C SER A 4 -22.52 -27.44 -20.95
N LEU A 5 -22.83 -26.21 -21.37
CA LEU A 5 -21.92 -25.40 -22.19
C LEU A 5 -20.79 -24.78 -21.35
N GLU A 6 -21.08 -24.42 -20.10
CA GLU A 6 -20.04 -23.94 -19.18
C GLU A 6 -19.04 -25.04 -18.78
N ALA A 7 -19.50 -26.29 -18.72
CA ALA A 7 -18.66 -27.46 -18.43
C ALA A 7 -17.56 -27.73 -19.47
N GLN A 8 -17.76 -27.29 -20.71
CA GLN A 8 -16.79 -27.49 -21.80
C GLN A 8 -15.63 -26.49 -21.75
N THR A 9 -15.85 -25.32 -21.13
CA THR A 9 -14.89 -24.21 -21.13
C THR A 9 -14.22 -24.01 -19.78
N LYS A 10 -14.87 -24.39 -18.69
CA LYS A 10 -14.41 -24.20 -17.32
C LYS A 10 -14.19 -25.56 -16.63
N PRO A 11 -13.28 -25.66 -15.64
CA PRO A 11 -13.06 -26.91 -14.92
C PRO A 11 -14.34 -27.37 -14.24
N LEU A 12 -14.60 -28.69 -14.21
CA LEU A 12 -15.82 -29.28 -13.61
C LEU A 12 -16.13 -28.78 -12.19
N SER A 13 -15.11 -28.39 -11.42
CA SER A 13 -15.26 -27.80 -10.09
C SER A 13 -16.07 -26.49 -10.08
N THR A 14 -16.12 -25.73 -11.17
CA THR A 14 -16.92 -24.48 -11.26
C THR A 14 -18.42 -24.71 -11.32
N LEU A 15 -18.86 -25.92 -11.66
CA LEU A 15 -20.28 -26.26 -11.76
C LEU A 15 -20.88 -26.64 -10.40
N SER A 16 -20.03 -26.90 -9.40
CA SER A 16 -20.48 -27.31 -8.08
C SER A 16 -20.98 -26.11 -7.28
N ALA A 17 -22.26 -26.13 -6.91
CA ALA A 17 -22.85 -25.10 -6.07
C ALA A 17 -22.24 -25.04 -4.65
N PHE A 18 -21.67 -26.15 -4.16
CA PHE A 18 -21.20 -26.26 -2.76
C PHE A 18 -19.68 -26.34 -2.62
N SER A 19 -18.97 -26.85 -3.62
CA SER A 19 -17.52 -27.04 -3.56
C SER A 19 -16.74 -26.09 -4.45
N TYR A 20 -17.41 -25.24 -5.24
CA TYR A 20 -16.72 -24.23 -6.02
C TYR A 20 -16.15 -23.14 -5.11
N ILE A 21 -14.84 -23.08 -5.05
CA ILE A 21 -14.11 -21.97 -4.42
C ILE A 21 -13.61 -21.08 -5.56
N PRO A 22 -14.14 -19.86 -5.69
CA PRO A 22 -13.66 -18.97 -6.72
C PRO A 22 -12.19 -18.61 -6.43
N PRO A 23 -11.32 -18.63 -7.44
CA PRO A 23 -9.90 -18.31 -7.27
C PRO A 23 -9.68 -16.85 -6.86
N ARG A 24 -10.69 -15.99 -7.07
CA ARG A 24 -10.69 -14.58 -6.67
C ARG A 24 -12.06 -14.17 -6.14
N ARG A 25 -12.05 -13.30 -5.12
CA ARG A 25 -13.26 -12.60 -4.66
C ARG A 25 -13.44 -11.29 -5.45
N ASN A 26 -14.60 -11.13 -6.10
CA ASN A 26 -14.98 -9.91 -6.81
C ASN A 26 -15.79 -8.97 -5.92
N ASP A 27 -15.34 -8.82 -4.68
CA ASP A 27 -16.00 -7.97 -3.70
C ASP A 27 -15.81 -6.50 -4.08
N PRO A 28 -16.78 -5.63 -3.74
CA PRO A 28 -16.66 -4.21 -4.00
C PRO A 28 -15.47 -3.59 -3.23
N LYS A 29 -14.95 -2.48 -3.76
CA LYS A 29 -13.77 -1.74 -3.26
C LYS A 29 -13.77 -1.56 -1.73
N HIS A 30 -14.94 -1.23 -1.17
CA HIS A 30 -15.11 -0.90 0.25
C HIS A 30 -14.93 -2.08 1.21
N MET A 31 -14.97 -3.33 0.72
CA MET A 31 -14.65 -4.51 1.53
C MET A 31 -13.13 -4.73 1.64
N SER A 32 -12.32 -4.08 0.79
CA SER A 32 -10.86 -4.07 0.93
C SER A 32 -10.44 -3.17 2.09
N TYR A 33 -9.38 -3.56 2.78
CA TYR A 33 -8.83 -2.81 3.93
C TYR A 33 -8.49 -1.35 3.59
N PHE A 34 -7.85 -1.11 2.44
CA PHE A 34 -7.51 0.24 1.98
C PHE A 34 -8.63 0.92 1.19
N ASN A 35 -9.80 0.28 1.08
CA ASN A 35 -10.86 0.69 0.17
C ASN A 35 -10.29 0.91 -1.25
N THR A 36 -9.50 -0.06 -1.75
CA THR A 36 -8.85 -0.07 -3.08
C THR A 36 -9.42 -1.19 -3.97
N LYS A 37 -9.37 -1.00 -5.30
CA LYS A 37 -9.78 -2.07 -6.24
C LYS A 37 -8.60 -3.03 -6.36
N GLN A 38 -8.87 -4.33 -6.27
CA GLN A 38 -7.81 -5.32 -6.41
C GLN A 38 -7.34 -5.43 -7.87
N THR A 39 -6.05 -5.20 -8.10
CA THR A 39 -5.41 -5.20 -9.44
C THR A 39 -4.64 -6.48 -9.75
N VAL A 40 -4.46 -7.37 -8.78
CA VAL A 40 -3.68 -8.61 -8.93
C VAL A 40 -4.25 -9.47 -10.07
N PRO A 41 -3.48 -10.23 -10.87
CA PRO A 41 -4.05 -11.19 -11.80
C PRO A 41 -4.69 -12.39 -11.09
N GLU A 42 -5.63 -13.06 -11.75
CA GLU A 42 -6.10 -14.37 -11.32
C GLU A 42 -5.02 -15.41 -11.61
N VAL A 43 -4.62 -16.18 -10.60
CA VAL A 43 -3.58 -17.20 -10.72
C VAL A 43 -4.10 -18.47 -10.09
N SER A 44 -3.96 -19.59 -10.80
CA SER A 44 -4.41 -20.90 -10.31
C SER A 44 -3.63 -21.30 -9.05
N THR A 45 -4.25 -22.10 -8.19
CA THR A 45 -3.59 -22.63 -6.99
C THR A 45 -2.39 -23.50 -7.35
N TYR A 46 -2.51 -24.25 -8.45
CA TYR A 46 -1.45 -25.08 -8.99
C TYR A 46 -0.22 -24.23 -9.34
N ASP A 47 -0.39 -23.20 -10.17
CA ASP A 47 0.72 -22.32 -10.59
C ASP A 47 1.37 -21.63 -9.39
N ARG A 48 0.59 -21.22 -8.37
CA ARG A 48 1.16 -20.62 -7.13
C ARG A 48 2.06 -21.56 -6.34
N VAL A 49 1.80 -22.87 -6.40
CA VAL A 49 2.57 -23.87 -5.65
C VAL A 49 3.75 -24.36 -6.48
N PHE A 50 3.53 -24.63 -7.77
CA PHE A 50 4.51 -25.30 -8.62
C PHE A 50 5.34 -24.35 -9.50
N GLN A 51 4.85 -23.14 -9.81
CA GLN A 51 5.57 -22.13 -10.59
C GLN A 51 6.10 -21.00 -9.70
N GLN A 52 6.74 -21.36 -8.59
CA GLN A 52 7.44 -20.38 -7.76
C GLN A 52 8.76 -19.98 -8.42
N ALA A 53 9.16 -18.72 -8.26
CA ALA A 53 10.44 -18.26 -8.76
C ALA A 53 11.57 -19.01 -8.03
N GLU A 54 12.30 -19.82 -8.78
CA GLU A 54 13.47 -20.53 -8.26
C GLU A 54 14.62 -19.53 -8.05
N GLY A 55 15.23 -19.54 -6.86
CA GLY A 55 16.37 -18.68 -6.56
C GLY A 55 16.55 -18.42 -5.07
N TYR A 56 17.80 -18.23 -4.66
CA TYR A 56 18.18 -17.87 -3.29
C TYR A 56 18.67 -16.42 -3.27
N ASP A 57 18.07 -15.58 -2.43
CA ASP A 57 18.58 -14.23 -2.15
C ASP A 57 19.34 -14.24 -0.82
N MET A 58 20.67 -14.18 -0.89
CA MET A 58 21.56 -14.18 0.28
C MET A 58 21.33 -12.96 1.21
N ARG A 59 20.65 -11.91 0.76
CA ARG A 59 20.31 -10.74 1.58
C ARG A 59 19.08 -10.98 2.47
N LEU A 60 18.31 -12.03 2.19
CA LEU A 60 17.15 -12.44 2.95
C LEU A 60 17.59 -13.40 4.07
N HIS A 61 17.33 -13.01 5.32
CA HIS A 61 17.65 -13.84 6.49
C HIS A 61 16.77 -15.10 6.57
N ARG A 62 15.59 -15.08 5.94
CA ARG A 62 14.68 -16.23 5.79
C ARG A 62 14.10 -16.18 4.38
N ASP A 63 13.79 -17.35 3.81
CA ASP A 63 12.99 -17.47 2.58
C ASP A 63 11.50 -17.15 2.83
N ASP A 64 11.25 -16.06 3.54
CA ASP A 64 9.91 -15.56 3.81
C ASP A 64 9.44 -14.71 2.62
N ARG A 65 8.87 -15.38 1.62
CA ARG A 65 7.79 -14.92 0.72
C ARG A 65 8.10 -13.76 -0.25
N ARG A 66 7.41 -13.82 -1.40
CA ARG A 66 7.40 -12.84 -2.52
C ARG A 66 7.33 -11.35 -2.11
N HIS A 67 6.81 -11.05 -0.92
CA HIS A 67 6.55 -9.69 -0.43
C HIS A 67 7.34 -9.31 0.83
N PHE A 68 8.52 -9.91 1.05
CA PHE A 68 9.40 -9.49 2.16
C PHE A 68 9.59 -7.97 2.20
N LYS A 69 9.43 -7.38 3.39
CA LYS A 69 9.46 -5.91 3.61
C LYS A 69 8.51 -5.12 2.70
N GLY A 70 7.40 -5.72 2.26
CA GLY A 70 6.41 -5.07 1.40
C GLY A 70 6.86 -4.92 -0.06
N ARG A 71 7.89 -5.66 -0.51
CA ARG A 71 8.30 -5.62 -1.94
C ARG A 71 7.13 -5.97 -2.86
N GLY A 72 6.91 -5.15 -3.88
CA GLY A 72 5.84 -5.32 -4.86
C GLY A 72 4.43 -5.04 -4.32
N LEU A 73 4.31 -4.39 -3.14
CA LEU A 73 3.06 -3.88 -2.61
C LEU A 73 3.14 -2.35 -2.54
N ASP A 74 2.19 -1.66 -3.18
CA ASP A 74 2.14 -0.19 -3.21
C ASP A 74 1.30 0.37 -2.06
N ILE A 75 1.63 -0.06 -0.83
CA ILE A 75 0.84 0.22 0.38
C ILE A 75 0.64 1.73 0.61
N ASN A 76 1.68 2.54 0.35
CA ASN A 76 1.63 3.99 0.51
C ASN A 76 0.62 4.64 -0.45
N GLU A 77 0.62 4.21 -1.72
CA GLU A 77 -0.32 4.73 -2.71
C GLU A 77 -1.75 4.31 -2.38
N GLU A 78 -1.94 3.05 -1.99
CA GLU A 78 -3.24 2.53 -1.56
C GLU A 78 -3.79 3.32 -0.37
N GLU A 79 -2.96 3.57 0.64
CA GLU A 79 -3.32 4.30 1.84
C GLU A 79 -3.64 5.78 1.55
N LYS A 80 -2.84 6.45 0.70
CA LYS A 80 -3.09 7.83 0.25
C LYS A 80 -4.37 7.98 -0.57
N SER A 81 -4.75 6.96 -1.33
CA SER A 81 -5.97 6.98 -2.14
C SER A 81 -7.26 7.01 -1.31
N ARG A 82 -7.16 6.68 -0.01
CA ARG A 82 -8.28 6.60 0.92
C ARG A 82 -8.58 7.99 1.48
N ALA A 83 -9.84 8.42 1.39
CA ALA A 83 -10.26 9.73 1.87
C ALA A 83 -10.02 9.96 3.38
N VAL A 84 -10.12 8.90 4.18
CA VAL A 84 -9.87 8.95 5.63
C VAL A 84 -8.78 7.93 5.95
N PRO A 85 -7.62 8.35 6.49
CA PRO A 85 -6.51 7.45 6.77
C PRO A 85 -6.88 6.42 7.85
N VAL A 86 -6.28 5.23 7.74
CA VAL A 86 -6.50 4.16 8.72
C VAL A 86 -5.88 4.52 10.06
N ARG A 87 -6.45 4.07 11.19
CA ARG A 87 -5.91 4.37 12.53
C ARG A 87 -4.44 3.96 12.75
N SER A 88 -3.98 2.93 12.06
CA SER A 88 -2.57 2.49 12.08
C SER A 88 -1.65 3.34 11.21
N SER A 89 -2.21 4.25 10.42
CA SER A 89 -1.47 5.18 9.59
C SER A 89 -0.75 6.22 10.44
N ALA A 90 0.47 6.58 10.04
CA ALA A 90 1.15 7.74 10.60
C ALA A 90 0.47 9.07 10.22
N GLU A 91 -0.28 9.09 9.11
CA GLU A 91 -1.06 10.27 8.69
C GLU A 91 -2.34 10.43 9.51
N HIS A 92 -2.79 9.37 10.19
CA HIS A 92 -3.99 9.45 11.03
C HIS A 92 -3.75 10.35 12.24
N GLY A 93 -4.56 11.39 12.38
CA GLY A 93 -4.40 12.41 13.40
C GLY A 93 -3.35 13.47 13.09
N ARG A 94 -2.66 13.37 11.94
CA ARG A 94 -1.77 14.42 11.47
C ARG A 94 -2.61 15.54 10.84
N HIS A 95 -3.00 16.50 11.67
CA HIS A 95 -3.70 17.70 11.22
C HIS A 95 -2.72 18.88 11.22
N PRO A 96 -2.54 19.60 10.09
CA PRO A 96 -1.83 20.86 10.14
C PRO A 96 -2.57 21.81 11.10
N VAL A 97 -1.83 22.45 11.99
CA VAL A 97 -2.41 23.47 12.89
C VAL A 97 -2.94 24.60 12.00
N PRO A 98 -4.26 24.87 12.01
CA PRO A 98 -4.81 25.93 11.17
C PRO A 98 -4.13 27.25 11.51
N GLU A 99 -3.90 28.10 10.51
CA GLU A 99 -3.11 29.34 10.67
C GLU A 99 -3.64 30.24 11.79
N LEU A 100 -4.95 30.23 12.03
CA LEU A 100 -5.60 30.95 13.13
C LEU A 100 -5.12 30.53 14.53
N TRP A 101 -4.64 29.30 14.69
CA TRP A 101 -4.12 28.75 15.94
C TRP A 101 -2.59 28.79 16.01
N GLN A 102 -1.93 29.22 14.93
CA GLN A 102 -0.48 29.41 14.95
C GLN A 102 -0.19 30.69 15.73
N THR A 103 0.19 30.53 16.99
CA THR A 103 0.68 31.65 17.78
C THR A 103 1.98 32.16 17.14
N GLY A 104 2.04 33.47 16.90
CA GLY A 104 3.28 34.11 16.46
C GLY A 104 4.41 33.77 17.43
N ARG A 105 5.62 33.54 16.90
CA ARG A 105 6.79 33.16 17.71
C ARG A 105 7.34 34.40 18.43
N GLN A 106 6.63 34.87 19.45
CA GLN A 106 6.88 36.14 20.16
C GLN A 106 8.30 36.24 20.75
N TYR A 107 8.87 35.12 21.20
CA TYR A 107 10.20 35.05 21.82
C TYR A 107 11.12 34.10 21.06
N ALA A 108 11.21 34.25 19.73
CA ALA A 108 12.14 33.49 18.92
C ALA A 108 13.59 33.93 19.19
N ARG A 109 14.53 32.97 19.28
CA ARG A 109 15.96 33.29 19.29
C ARG A 109 16.35 33.92 17.96
N VAL A 110 16.92 35.11 18.01
CA VAL A 110 17.44 35.83 16.84
C VAL A 110 18.95 35.63 16.79
N GLY A 111 19.48 35.28 15.60
CA GLY A 111 20.91 35.11 15.39
C GLY A 111 21.64 36.46 15.26
N CYS A 112 21.66 37.27 16.32
CA CYS A 112 22.17 38.65 16.27
C CYS A 112 23.62 38.72 15.79
N ILE A 113 24.51 37.85 16.29
CA ILE A 113 25.92 37.80 15.85
C ILE A 113 26.00 37.59 14.33
N ASN A 114 25.21 36.66 13.78
CA ASN A 114 25.24 36.40 12.35
C ASN A 114 24.69 37.57 11.52
N ALA A 115 23.71 38.29 12.05
CA ALA A 115 23.13 39.45 11.40
C ALA A 115 24.02 40.69 11.46
N GLU A 116 24.75 40.88 12.56
CA GLU A 116 25.53 42.09 12.84
C GLU A 116 26.98 41.98 12.38
N PHE A 117 27.65 40.84 12.63
CA PHE A 117 29.07 40.70 12.34
C PHE A 117 29.37 40.35 10.89
N PHE A 118 28.52 39.56 10.22
CA PHE A 118 28.83 39.06 8.89
C PHE A 118 28.04 39.82 7.82
N ARG A 119 28.75 40.60 7.00
CA ARG A 119 28.15 41.26 5.82
C ARG A 119 28.01 40.26 4.68
N LYS A 120 26.87 40.28 4.00
CA LYS A 120 26.58 39.40 2.84
C LYS A 120 27.58 39.56 1.68
N ASN A 121 28.28 40.69 1.62
CA ASN A 121 29.07 41.06 0.45
C ASN A 121 30.50 40.50 0.47
N GLY A 122 30.94 39.79 1.52
CA GLY A 122 32.26 39.14 1.56
C GLY A 122 33.47 40.06 1.40
N ILE A 123 33.27 41.38 1.42
CA ILE A 123 34.33 42.38 1.36
C ILE A 123 34.70 42.73 2.79
N PHE A 124 35.99 42.51 3.11
CA PHE A 124 36.63 42.76 4.40
C PHE A 124 36.71 44.26 4.71
#